data_AF-S0FR42-F1
#
_entry.id   AF-S0FR42-F1
#
_cell.length_a   1.000
_cell.length_b   1.000
_cell.length_c   1.000
_cell.angle_alpha   90.00
_cell.angle_beta   90.00
_cell.angle_gamma   90.00
#
_symmetry.space_group_name_H-M   'P 1'
#
loop_
_entity.id
_entity.type
_entity.pdbx_description
1 polymer ?
#
loop_
_entity_poly.entity_id
_entity_poly.type
_entity_poly.pdbx_seq_one_letter_code
_entity_poly.pdbx_strand_id
1 'polypeptide(L)'
;MNKHTKPGTTLAFLNADWRDFESTPAIQEKTQNAITLFDYHSLLSETGWKTTHRIECPLSTQRLTSTQVQRMQTKRILGTISRTLLIARRT
;
A
#
# COMPACT_ATOMS: atom_id res chain seq x y z
N MET A 1 11.53 13.72 -15.00
CA MET A 1 11.91 12.38 -14.50
C MET A 1 11.32 11.26 -15.39
N ASN A 2 11.42 11.37 -16.74
CA ASN A 2 10.69 10.50 -17.68
C ASN A 2 11.60 9.93 -18.80
N LYS A 3 12.90 9.78 -18.53
CA LYS A 3 13.89 9.39 -19.56
C LYS A 3 13.78 7.93 -20.01
N HIS A 4 13.00 7.09 -19.31
CA HIS A 4 13.05 5.63 -19.46
C HIS A 4 11.72 4.99 -19.86
N THR A 5 10.66 5.75 -20.10
CA THR A 5 9.33 5.21 -20.43
C THR A 5 8.70 5.95 -21.62
N LYS A 6 8.08 5.19 -22.52
CA LYS A 6 7.42 5.73 -23.73
C LYS A 6 5.98 6.17 -23.40
N PRO A 7 5.43 7.18 -24.11
CA PRO A 7 4.00 7.51 -24.01
C PRO A 7 3.13 6.28 -24.26
N GLY A 8 2.05 6.14 -23.50
CA GLY A 8 1.14 5.00 -23.59
C GLY A 8 1.66 3.69 -22.96
N THR A 9 2.85 3.66 -22.36
CA THR A 9 3.29 2.52 -21.53
C THR A 9 2.32 2.28 -20.38
N THR A 10 2.00 1.02 -20.10
CA THR A 10 1.21 0.60 -18.93
C THR A 10 2.14 0.11 -17.83
N LEU A 11 1.95 0.62 -16.62
CA LEU A 11 2.60 0.16 -15.39
C LEU A 11 1.57 -0.60 -14.55
N ALA A 12 1.95 -1.77 -14.06
CA ALA A 12 1.21 -2.55 -13.08
C ALA A 12 2.03 -2.62 -11.79
N PHE A 13 1.52 -2.04 -10.71
CA PHE A 13 2.23 -1.86 -9.44
C PHE A 13 1.42 -2.48 -8.30
N LEU A 14 1.90 -3.62 -7.79
CA LEU A 14 1.30 -4.32 -6.65
C LEU A 14 2.02 -3.88 -5.37
N ASN A 15 1.31 -3.28 -4.43
CA ASN A 15 1.89 -2.87 -3.16
C ASN A 15 0.92 -2.97 -1.98
N ALA A 16 1.44 -2.86 -0.76
CA ALA A 16 0.67 -2.73 0.48
C ALA A 16 0.85 -1.32 1.05
N ASP A 17 -0.12 -0.86 1.86
CA ASP A 17 0.08 0.30 2.71
C ASP A 17 1.17 -0.02 3.74
N TRP A 18 2.15 0.87 3.87
CA TRP A 18 3.11 0.85 4.96
C TRP A 18 2.65 1.80 6.07
N ARG A 19 2.57 1.29 7.29
CA ARG A 19 2.10 2.03 8.47
C ARG A 19 3.00 1.72 9.66
N ASP A 20 3.18 2.69 10.55
CA ASP A 20 4.03 2.57 11.75
C ASP A 20 3.35 1.79 12.89
N PHE A 21 2.24 1.09 12.63
CA PHE A 21 1.54 0.31 13.64
C PHE A 21 2.05 -1.13 13.80
N GLU A 22 2.95 -1.64 12.95
CA GLU A 22 3.43 -3.02 13.08
C GLU A 22 4.13 -3.33 14.42
N SER A 23 4.46 -2.29 15.20
CA SER A 23 4.93 -2.43 16.58
C SER A 23 4.22 -1.50 17.61
N THR A 24 3.22 -0.72 17.19
CA THR A 24 2.61 0.37 17.98
C THR A 24 1.09 0.17 18.11
N PRO A 25 0.48 0.41 19.29
CA PRO A 25 -0.98 0.39 19.42
C PRO A 25 -1.64 1.34 18.43
N ALA A 26 -2.75 0.95 17.83
CA ALA A 26 -3.41 1.71 16.76
C ALA A 26 -3.74 3.16 17.13
N ILE A 27 -4.14 3.39 18.40
CA ILE A 27 -4.44 4.71 18.97
C ILE A 27 -3.20 5.63 19.01
N GLN A 28 -2.00 5.06 19.04
CA GLN A 28 -0.73 5.80 19.15
C GLN A 28 -0.06 5.97 17.78
N GLU A 29 -0.69 5.51 16.69
CA GLU A 29 -0.14 5.63 15.34
C GLU A 29 0.04 7.11 14.95
N LYS A 30 1.23 7.43 14.42
CA LYS A 30 1.50 8.71 13.76
C LYS A 30 1.29 8.55 12.25
N THR A 31 0.08 8.85 11.78
CA THR A 31 -0.33 8.67 10.38
C THR A 31 0.50 9.46 9.37
N GLN A 32 1.15 10.55 9.81
CA GLN A 32 2.01 11.41 8.98
C GLN A 32 3.23 10.72 8.35
N ASN A 33 3.65 9.57 8.89
CA ASN A 33 4.76 8.80 8.34
C ASN A 33 4.30 7.63 7.47
N ALA A 34 2.99 7.38 7.39
CA ALA A 34 2.47 6.27 6.61
C ALA A 34 2.69 6.50 5.12
N ILE A 35 2.94 5.42 4.38
CA ILE A 35 2.94 5.42 2.92
C ILE A 35 1.77 4.57 2.49
N THR A 36 0.77 5.20 1.91
CA THR A 36 -0.51 4.59 1.58
C THR A 36 -0.73 4.56 0.08
N LEU A 37 -1.79 3.88 -0.33
CA LEU A 37 -2.29 3.92 -1.69
C LEU A 37 -2.43 5.35 -2.25
N PHE A 38 -2.84 6.31 -1.42
CA PHE A 38 -3.01 7.69 -1.85
C PHE A 38 -1.68 8.33 -2.22
N ASP A 39 -0.63 8.06 -1.46
CA ASP A 39 0.72 8.55 -1.73
C ASP A 39 1.25 7.99 -3.04
N TYR A 40 1.04 6.69 -3.30
CA TYR A 40 1.39 6.08 -4.59
C TYR A 40 0.60 6.69 -5.75
N HIS A 41 -0.69 6.94 -5.56
CA HIS A 41 -1.53 7.55 -6.60
C HIS A 41 -1.11 9.00 -6.92
N SER A 42 -0.83 9.80 -5.89
CA SER A 42 -0.33 11.17 -6.04
C SER A 42 1.01 11.20 -6.76
N LEU A 43 1.97 10.38 -6.33
CA LEU A 43 3.30 10.28 -6.95
C LEU A 43 3.21 9.92 -8.44
N LEU A 44 2.36 8.94 -8.79
CA LEU A 44 2.12 8.58 -10.19
C LEU A 44 1.53 9.74 -10.98
N SER A 45 0.54 10.43 -10.42
CA SER A 45 -0.13 11.56 -11.08
C SER A 45 0.82 12.72 -11.32
N GLU A 46 1.58 13.13 -10.30
CA GLU A 46 2.58 14.22 -10.37
C GLU A 46 3.70 13.91 -11.37
N THR A 47 4.03 12.63 -11.56
CA THR A 47 5.07 12.23 -12.50
C THR A 47 4.57 12.05 -13.93
N GLY A 48 3.27 12.25 -14.23
CA GLY A 48 2.69 12.16 -15.57
C GLY A 48 2.18 10.76 -15.91
N TRP A 49 1.65 10.05 -14.92
CA TRP A 49 0.93 8.80 -15.12
C TRP A 49 -0.52 8.96 -14.73
N LYS A 50 -1.43 8.48 -15.59
CA LYS A 50 -2.85 8.41 -15.29
C LYS A 50 -3.17 7.04 -14.72
N THR A 51 -3.55 6.97 -13.45
CA THR A 51 -4.11 5.73 -12.89
C THR A 51 -5.42 5.39 -13.62
N THR A 52 -5.54 4.15 -14.09
CA THR A 52 -6.70 3.66 -14.87
C THR A 52 -7.51 2.65 -14.10
N HIS A 53 -6.86 1.80 -13.29
CA HIS A 53 -7.54 0.78 -12.51
C HIS A 53 -6.91 0.66 -11.13
N ARG A 54 -7.76 0.29 -10.17
CA ARG A 54 -7.41 -0.13 -8.83
C ARG A 54 -8.06 -1.47 -8.56
N ILE A 55 -7.26 -2.48 -8.24
CA ILE A 55 -7.75 -3.82 -7.94
C ILE A 55 -7.31 -4.18 -6.53
N GLU A 56 -8.29 -4.48 -5.66
CA GLU A 56 -8.01 -4.99 -4.33
C GLU A 56 -7.53 -6.44 -4.43
N CYS A 57 -6.36 -6.69 -3.85
CA CYS A 57 -5.67 -7.97 -3.87
C CYS A 57 -5.51 -8.46 -2.43
N PRO A 58 -6.58 -8.94 -1.78
CA PRO A 58 -6.51 -9.40 -0.40
C PRO A 58 -5.47 -10.52 -0.27
N LEU A 59 -4.66 -10.47 0.79
CA LEU A 59 -3.83 -11.60 1.19
C LEU A 59 -4.67 -12.57 2.01
N SER A 60 -4.33 -13.85 1.91
CA SER A 60 -4.89 -14.85 2.84
C SER A 60 -4.52 -14.46 4.28
N THR A 61 -5.51 -14.45 5.16
CA THR A 61 -5.34 -14.28 6.62
C THR A 61 -4.43 -15.35 7.22
N GLN A 62 -4.25 -16.48 6.54
CA GLN A 62 -3.36 -17.58 6.93
C GLN A 62 -1.87 -17.19 6.92
N ARG A 63 -1.51 -16.00 6.43
CA ARG A 63 -0.13 -15.47 6.53
C ARG A 63 0.26 -15.02 7.94
N LEU A 64 -0.72 -14.77 8.81
CA LEU A 64 -0.45 -14.42 10.21
C LEU A 64 -0.43 -15.70 11.05
N THR A 65 0.67 -15.95 11.76
CA THR A 65 0.73 -17.04 12.73
C THR A 65 -0.17 -16.72 13.93
N SER A 66 -0.63 -17.76 14.63
CA SER A 66 -1.39 -17.59 15.88
C SER A 66 -0.65 -16.72 16.90
N THR A 67 0.67 -16.84 16.97
CA THR A 67 1.53 -16.04 17.85
C THR A 67 1.58 -14.56 17.45
N GLN A 68 1.58 -14.25 16.15
CA GLN A 68 1.47 -12.87 15.65
C GLN A 68 0.10 -12.29 16.00
N VAL A 69 -0.98 -13.02 15.71
CA VAL A 69 -2.36 -12.59 16.01
C VAL A 69 -2.54 -12.33 17.51
N GLN A 70 -2.06 -13.23 18.38
CA GLN A 70 -2.13 -13.07 19.82
C GLN A 70 -1.39 -11.80 20.29
N ARG A 71 -0.18 -11.55 19.76
CA ARG A 71 0.58 -10.33 20.08
C ARG A 71 -0.16 -9.08 19.63
N MET A 72 -0.77 -9.12 18.45
CA MET A 72 -1.55 -7.99 17.92
C MET A 72 -2.74 -7.67 18.82
N GLN A 73 -3.48 -8.69 19.25
CA GLN A 73 -4.59 -8.54 20.20
C GLN A 73 -4.13 -7.97 21.54
N THR A 74 -3.08 -8.55 22.13
CA THR A 74 -2.54 -8.11 23.43
C THR A 74 -2.02 -6.68 23.39
N LYS A 75 -1.32 -6.30 22.32
CA LYS A 75 -0.72 -4.96 22.15
C LYS A 75 -1.65 -3.95 21.48
N ARG A 76 -2.88 -4.35 21.12
CA ARG A 76 -3.85 -3.53 20.37
C ARG A 76 -3.26 -2.96 19.07
N ILE A 77 -2.46 -3.78 18.39
CA ILE A 77 -1.85 -3.48 17.09
C ILE A 77 -2.83 -3.91 15.99
N LEU A 78 -2.99 -3.06 14.97
CA LEU A 78 -3.68 -3.44 13.73
C LEU A 78 -2.71 -4.12 12.77
N GLY A 79 -3.23 -4.96 11.87
CA GLY A 79 -2.42 -5.57 10.81
C GLY A 79 -3.08 -5.35 9.46
N THR A 80 -2.28 -4.91 8.50
CA THR A 80 -2.73 -4.78 7.11
C THR A 80 -2.61 -6.14 6.42
N ILE A 81 -3.73 -6.66 5.93
CA ILE A 81 -3.77 -7.90 5.16
C ILE A 81 -4.16 -7.67 3.69
N SER A 82 -4.25 -6.41 3.26
CA SER A 82 -4.60 -6.05 1.90
C SER A 82 -3.36 -5.63 1.11
N ARG A 83 -3.35 -5.99 -0.17
CA ARG A 83 -2.52 -5.35 -1.19
C ARG A 83 -3.43 -4.71 -2.21
N THR A 84 -2.91 -3.72 -2.91
CA THR A 84 -3.60 -3.08 -4.02
C THR A 84 -2.72 -3.15 -5.26
N LEU A 85 -3.31 -3.58 -6.37
CA LEU A 85 -2.71 -3.45 -7.68
C LEU A 85 -3.21 -2.14 -8.31
N LEU A 86 -2.30 -1.20 -8.48
CA LEU A 86 -2.53 0.01 -9.28
C LEU A 86 -2.08 -0.23 -10.71
N ILE A 87 -2.96 0.09 -11.66
CA ILE A 87 -2.63 0.10 -13.09
C ILE A 87 -2.64 1.54 -13.56
N ALA A 88 -1.53 2.01 -14.09
CA ALA A 88 -1.38 3.38 -14.59
C ALA A 88 -0.86 3.39 -16.02
N ARG A 89 -1.29 4.38 -16.79
CA ARG A 89 -0.86 4.60 -18.18
C ARG A 89 -0.09 5.90 -18.28
N ARG A 90 1.05 5.85 -18.94
CA ARG A 90 1.87 7.03 -19.21
C ARG A 90 1.11 8.00 -20.11
N THR A 91 0.93 9.22 -19.64
CA THR A 91 0.45 10.35 -20.45
C THR A 91 1.59 11.00 -21.20
#